data_AF-A0A531LG70-F1
#
_entry.id   AF-A0A531LG70-F1
#
_cell.length_a   1.000
_cell.length_b   1.000
_cell.length_c   1.000
_cell.angle_alpha   90.00
_cell.angle_beta   90.00
_cell.angle_gamma   90.00
#
_symmetry.space_group_name_H-M   'P 1'
#
loop_
_entity.id
_entity.type
_entity.pdbx_description
1 polymer ?
#
loop_
_entity_poly.entity_id
_entity_poly.type
_entity_poly.pdbx_seq_one_letter_code
_entity_poly.pdbx_strand_id
1 'polypeptide(L)' 'MTKGMLIIGAGECGGRAALALRDLGYDGPVTLVGDEPHLPYERPPLSKDAMAGDAPVVKAIASDAI' A
#
# COMPACT_ATOMS: atom_id res chain seq x y z
N MET A 1 -22.92 -2.72 -13.41
CA MET A 1 -21.73 -2.80 -12.53
C MET A 1 -20.55 -3.25 -13.36
N THR A 2 -19.47 -2.49 -13.39
CA THR A 2 -18.24 -2.86 -14.11
C THR A 2 -17.44 -3.83 -13.23
N LYS A 3 -17.06 -4.99 -13.77
CA LYS A 3 -16.18 -5.93 -13.06
C LYS A 3 -14.79 -5.28 -12.87
N GLY A 4 -14.16 -5.53 -11.74
CA GLY A 4 -12.86 -4.96 -11.38
C GLY A 4 -12.01 -5.92 -10.57
N MET A 5 -10.80 -5.49 -10.21
CA MET A 5 -9.90 -6.25 -9.35
C MET A 5 -10.20 -5.96 -7.87
N LEU A 6 -10.37 -7.02 -7.07
CA LEU A 6 -10.47 -6.95 -5.61
C LEU A 6 -9.22 -7.58 -5.00
N ILE A 7 -8.48 -6.80 -4.21
CA ILE A 7 -7.27 -7.23 -3.51
C ILE A 7 -7.57 -7.22 -2.01
N ILE A 8 -7.45 -8.38 -1.37
CA ILE A 8 -7.62 -8.53 0.08
C ILE A 8 -6.23 -8.52 0.72
N GLY A 9 -5.98 -7.53 1.58
CA GLY A 9 -4.71 -7.30 2.26
C GLY A 9 -4.03 -6.02 1.75
N ALA A 10 -4.08 -4.95 2.57
CA ALA A 10 -3.52 -3.63 2.26
C ALA A 10 -2.09 -3.42 2.78
N GLY A 11 -1.28 -4.49 2.81
CA GLY A 11 0.15 -4.44 3.11
C GLY A 11 1.02 -4.27 1.86
N GLU A 12 2.32 -4.59 1.98
CA GLU A 12 3.31 -4.45 0.88
C GLU A 12 2.84 -5.08 -0.43
N CYS A 13 2.48 -6.36 -0.41
CA CYS A 13 2.10 -7.07 -1.62
C CYS A 13 0.84 -6.49 -2.26
N GLY A 14 -0.19 -6.15 -1.47
CA GLY A 14 -1.44 -5.62 -2.01
C GLY A 14 -1.32 -4.21 -2.54
N GLY A 15 -0.59 -3.33 -1.83
CA GLY A 15 -0.28 -1.98 -2.30
C GLY A 15 0.52 -2.01 -3.59
N ARG A 16 1.58 -2.82 -3.66
CA ARG A 16 2.40 -2.99 -4.88
C ARG A 16 1.61 -3.60 -6.03
N ALA A 17 0.75 -4.58 -5.77
CA ALA A 17 -0.10 -5.17 -6.80
C ALA A 17 -1.08 -4.13 -7.39
N ALA A 18 -1.69 -3.30 -6.54
CA ALA A 18 -2.59 -2.24 -6.98
C ALA A 18 -1.88 -1.20 -7.86
N LEU A 19 -0.66 -0.80 -7.49
CA LEU A 19 0.18 0.11 -8.28
C LEU A 19 0.59 -0.52 -9.61
N ALA A 20 1.10 -1.76 -9.58
CA ALA A 20 1.51 -2.48 -10.78
C ALA A 20 0.39 -2.65 -11.79
N LEU A 21 -0.86 -2.83 -11.35
CA LEU A 21 -2.02 -2.84 -12.26
C LEU A 21 -2.12 -1.52 -13.03
N ARG A 22 -1.93 -0.37 -12.38
CA ARG A 22 -1.94 0.93 -13.05
C ARG A 22 -0.74 1.12 -13.98
N ASP A 23 0.46 0.77 -13.52
CA ASP A 23 1.69 0.87 -14.32
C ASP A 23 1.62 0.00 -15.60
N LEU A 24 0.94 -1.14 -15.53
CA LEU A 24 0.76 -2.07 -16.64
C LEU A 24 -0.49 -1.77 -17.49
N GLY A 25 -1.16 -0.63 -17.26
CA GLY A 25 -2.26 -0.16 -18.10
C GLY A 25 -3.62 -0.82 -17.83
N TYR A 26 -3.81 -1.46 -16.69
CA TYR A 26 -5.15 -1.89 -16.26
C TYR A 26 -6.01 -0.65 -15.95
N ASP A 27 -7.09 -0.49 -16.69
CA ASP A 27 -8.01 0.66 -16.62
C ASP A 27 -9.27 0.37 -15.78
N GLY A 28 -9.49 -0.90 -15.41
CA GLY A 28 -10.63 -1.31 -14.60
C GLY A 28 -10.60 -0.77 -13.16
N PRO A 29 -11.72 -0.84 -12.42
CA PRO A 29 -11.74 -0.53 -11.00
C PRO A 29 -10.79 -1.44 -10.22
N VAL A 30 -10.04 -0.86 -9.27
CA VAL A 30 -9.19 -1.59 -8.33
C VAL A 30 -9.64 -1.25 -6.92
N THR A 31 -10.06 -2.26 -6.17
CA THR A 31 -10.45 -2.12 -4.75
C THR A 31 -9.41 -2.85 -3.90
N LEU A 32 -8.76 -2.10 -3.00
CA LEU A 32 -7.82 -2.65 -2.02
C LEU A 32 -8.49 -2.63 -0.64
N VAL A 33 -8.58 -3.78 0.01
CA VAL A 33 -9.21 -3.93 1.32
C VAL A 33 -8.14 -4.22 2.37
N GLY A 34 -8.10 -3.39 3.41
CA GLY A 34 -7.30 -3.58 4.62
C GLY A 34 -8.19 -3.57 5.85
N ASP A 35 -7.73 -4.22 6.91
CA ASP A 35 -8.34 -4.20 8.25
C ASP A 35 -7.76 -3.08 9.14
N GLU A 36 -6.58 -2.56 8.80
CA GLU A 36 -5.95 -1.46 9.50
C GLU A 36 -6.48 -0.08 9.03
N PRO A 37 -6.66 0.90 9.95
CA PRO A 37 -7.28 2.20 9.65
C PRO A 37 -6.32 3.24 9.04
N HIS A 38 -5.14 2.82 8.59
CA HIS A 38 -4.11 3.68 8.00
C HIS A 38 -3.83 3.27 6.54
N LEU A 39 -3.19 4.16 5.80
CA LEU A 39 -2.73 3.85 4.44
C LEU A 39 -1.73 2.67 4.43
N PRO A 40 -1.63 1.93 3.32
CA PRO A 40 -0.58 0.92 3.13
C PRO A 40 0.81 1.51 3.39
N TYR A 41 1.61 0.82 4.20
CA TYR A 41 2.93 1.29 4.64
C TYR A 41 3.94 0.15 4.77
N GLU A 42 5.22 0.49 4.71
CA GLU A 42 6.32 -0.46 4.90
C GLU A 42 6.45 -0.82 6.39
N ARG A 43 6.34 -2.13 6.70
CA ARG A 43 6.56 -2.64 8.05
C ARG A 43 8.03 -2.74 8.49
N PRO A 44 9.04 -2.99 7.62
CA PRO A 44 10.42 -3.14 8.06
C PRO A 44 11.01 -1.97 8.87
N PRO A 45 10.73 -0.69 8.53
CA PRO A 45 11.19 0.46 9.32
C PRO A 45 10.67 0.47 10.77
N LEU A 46 9.49 -0.11 11.03
CA LEU A 46 8.85 -0.08 12.36
C LEU A 46 9.68 -0.74 13.46
N SER A 47 10.47 -1.74 13.12
CA SER A 47 11.31 -2.50 14.07
C SER A 47 12.78 -2.05 14.05
N LYS A 48 13.12 -1.06 13.23
CA LYS A 48 14.49 -0.59 13.02
C LYS A 48 14.56 0.93 13.20
N ASP A 49 14.56 1.66 12.09
CA ASP A 49 14.76 3.10 12.03
C ASP A 49 13.73 3.86 12.88
N ALA A 50 12.50 3.34 12.95
CA ALA A 50 11.41 3.94 13.72
C ALA A 50 11.54 3.74 15.24
N MET A 51 12.35 2.77 15.71
CA MET A 51 12.66 2.55 17.13
C MET A 51 13.89 3.34 17.59
N ALA A 52 14.66 3.92 16.65
CA ALA A 52 15.89 4.64 16.92
C ALA A 52 15.71 6.16 17.02
N GLY A 53 14.49 6.69 16.87
CA GLY A 53 14.18 8.11 16.92
C GLY A 53 12.96 8.45 17.77
N ASP A 54 12.82 9.72 18.15
CA ASP A 54 11.72 10.24 18.99
C ASP A 54 10.33 10.16 18.33
N ALA A 55 10.26 9.94 17.01
CA ALA A 55 9.01 9.76 16.29
C ALA A 55 9.18 8.71 15.17
N PRO A 56 8.37 7.62 15.16
CA PRO A 56 8.45 6.61 14.12
C PRO A 56 8.02 7.19 12.77
N VAL A 57 8.92 7.16 11.78
CA VAL A 57 8.60 7.57 10.41
C VAL A 57 7.89 6.41 9.71
N VAL A 58 6.59 6.60 9.42
CA VAL A 58 5.80 5.65 8.62
C VAL A 58 6.05 5.94 7.15
N LYS A 59 6.67 4.99 6.44
CA LYS A 59 6.86 5.08 4.99
C LYS A 59 5.67 4.46 4.28
N ALA A 60 4.87 5.28 3.61
CA ALA A 60 3.72 4.78 2.84
C ALA A 60 4.21 4.03 1.59
N ILE A 61 3.50 2.97 1.18
CA ILE A 61 3.85 2.19 -0.02
C ILE A 61 3.66 3.01 -1.30
N ALA A 62 2.79 4.02 -1.25
CA ALA A 62 2.48 4.92 -2.37
C ALA A 62 3.12 6.32 -2.22
N SER A 63 4.17 6.49 -1.40
CA SER A 63 4.72 7.82 -1.10
C SER A 63 5.55 8.48 -2.20
N ASP A 64 5.98 7.72 -3.22
CA ASP A 64 6.77 8.27 -4.34
C ASP A 64 5.97 8.17 -5.66
N ALA A 65 5.50 9.34 -6.12
CA ALA A 65 4.86 9.63 -7.41
C ALA A 65 3.38 9.22 -7.61
N ILE A 66 2.48 10.21 -7.41
CA ILE A 66 1.72 10.78 -8.53
C ILE A 66 2.23 12.21 -8.74
#